data_AF-A0A6M0BL77-F1
#
_entry.id   AF-A0A6M0BL77-F1
#
_cell.length_a   1.000
_cell.length_b   1.000
_cell.length_c   1.000
_cell.angle_alpha   90.00
_cell.angle_beta   90.00
_cell.angle_gamma   90.00
#
_symmetry.space_group_name_H-M   'P 1'
#
loop_
_entity.id
_entity.type
_entity.pdbx_description
1 polymer ?
#
loop_
_entity_poly.entity_id
_entity_poly.type
_entity_poly.pdbx_seq_one_letter_code
_entity_poly.pdbx_strand_id
1 'polypeptide(L)'
;MGLSGEQRKILQKAFTDAFPNKSSLEQMLWFELSQNLNTIAGEGNLNDIVFELIQTAEADGWVDELIYAARRANPGSPSLKAKAIAAIAEAATTEQRDIKQTNPGSMGGGQQAGIWKGT
;
A
#
# COMPACT_ATOMS: atom_id res chain seq x y z
N MET A 1 9.54 -1.96 -4.00
CA MET A 1 8.22 -2.65 -3.94
C MET A 1 7.36 -2.11 -5.05
N GLY A 2 6.53 -2.93 -5.71
CA GLY A 2 5.55 -2.41 -6.68
C GLY A 2 4.22 -2.13 -5.97
N LEU A 3 3.87 -0.86 -5.80
CA LEU A 3 2.58 -0.47 -5.22
C LEU A 3 1.47 -0.59 -6.26
N SER A 4 0.33 -1.14 -5.87
CA SER A 4 -0.88 -1.11 -6.69
C SER A 4 -1.42 0.32 -6.80
N GLY A 5 -2.20 0.59 -7.85
CA GLY A 5 -2.84 1.90 -8.02
C GLY A 5 -3.74 2.31 -6.86
N GLU A 6 -4.34 1.35 -6.16
CA GLU A 6 -5.17 1.60 -4.97
C GLU A 6 -4.30 1.94 -3.75
N GLN A 7 -3.19 1.22 -3.56
CA GLN A 7 -2.22 1.50 -2.50
C GLN A 7 -1.62 2.91 -2.63
N ARG A 8 -1.26 3.32 -3.85
CA ARG A 8 -0.78 4.69 -4.12
C ARG A 8 -1.81 5.74 -3.71
N LYS A 9 -3.09 5.54 -4.01
CA LYS A 9 -4.18 6.47 -3.63
C LYS A 9 -4.37 6.54 -2.12
N ILE A 10 -4.35 5.39 -1.43
CA ILE A 10 -4.48 5.33 0.03
C ILE A 10 -3.30 6.06 0.68
N LEU A 11 -2.09 5.82 0.18
CA LEU A 11 -0.87 6.44 0.68
C LEU A 11 -0.88 7.95 0.45
N GLN A 12 -1.22 8.40 -0.76
CA GLN A 12 -1.35 9.82 -1.07
C GLN A 12 -2.33 10.51 -0.11
N LYS A 13 -3.52 9.92 0.08
CA LYS A 13 -4.52 10.48 1.00
C LYS A 13 -4.01 10.53 2.45
N ALA A 14 -3.34 9.48 2.90
CA ALA A 14 -2.80 9.42 4.26
C ALA A 14 -1.75 10.52 4.50
N PHE A 15 -0.88 10.76 3.53
CA PHE A 15 0.14 11.80 3.59
C PHE A 15 -0.49 13.20 3.57
N THR A 16 -1.45 13.46 2.69
CA THR A 16 -2.14 14.76 2.64
C THR A 16 -2.97 15.03 3.91
N ASP A 17 -3.59 14.01 4.49
CA ASP A 17 -4.34 14.13 5.75
C ASP A 17 -3.40 14.42 6.95
N ALA A 18 -2.20 13.86 6.94
CA ALA A 18 -1.25 13.97 8.05
C ALA A 18 -0.33 15.20 7.98
N PHE A 19 -0.03 15.64 6.77
CA PHE A 19 0.81 16.79 6.48
C PHE A 19 0.01 17.74 5.60
N PRO A 20 -0.90 18.56 6.18
CA PRO A 20 -1.84 19.38 5.42
C PRO A 20 -1.17 20.55 4.66
N ASN A 21 0.14 20.73 4.80
CA ASN A 21 0.90 21.76 4.10
C ASN A 21 2.28 21.24 3.66
N LYS A 22 2.83 21.85 2.61
CA LYS A 22 4.14 21.48 2.02
C LYS A 22 5.27 21.54 3.05
N SER A 23 5.31 22.59 3.87
CA SER A 23 6.39 22.78 4.85
C SER A 23 6.45 21.69 5.91
N SER A 24 5.31 21.17 6.38
CA SER A 24 5.28 20.05 7.32
C SER A 24 5.79 18.75 6.70
N LEU A 25 5.50 18.52 5.41
CA LEU A 25 6.05 17.37 4.67
C LEU A 25 7.56 17.50 4.46
N GLU A 26 8.01 18.70 4.07
CA GLU A 26 9.43 19.02 3.87
C GLU A 26 10.25 18.86 5.15
N GLN A 27 9.74 19.35 6.29
CA GLN A 27 10.38 19.16 7.59
C GLN A 27 10.49 17.68 7.95
N MET A 28 9.45 16.88 7.72
CA MET A 28 9.49 15.44 7.98
C MET A 28 10.57 14.76 7.13
N LEU A 29 10.63 15.03 5.83
CA LEU A 29 11.66 14.48 4.94
C LEU A 29 13.07 14.90 5.36
N TRP A 30 13.24 16.17 5.73
CA TRP A 30 14.53 16.69 6.13
C TRP A 30 15.02 16.11 7.46
N PHE A 31 14.17 16.09 8.49
CA PHE A 31 14.57 15.64 9.82
C PHE A 31 14.65 14.12 9.95
N GLU A 32 13.78 13.37 9.27
CA GLU A 32 13.70 11.92 9.44
C GLU A 32 14.49 11.16 8.38
N LEU A 33 14.56 11.67 7.14
CA LEU A 33 15.18 10.97 6.00
C LEU A 33 16.40 11.71 5.44
N SER A 34 16.72 12.90 5.94
CA SER A 34 17.78 13.76 5.37
C SER A 34 17.57 14.04 3.86
N GLN A 35 16.31 14.06 3.43
CA GLN A 35 15.92 14.29 2.03
C GLN A 35 15.36 15.70 1.85
N ASN A 36 15.60 16.30 0.69
CA ASN A 36 15.04 17.61 0.36
C ASN A 36 13.79 17.43 -0.51
N LEU A 37 12.65 17.97 -0.06
CA LEU A 37 11.41 17.84 -0.83
C LEU A 37 11.51 18.52 -2.21
N ASN A 38 12.20 19.66 -2.32
CA ASN A 38 12.32 20.40 -3.58
C ASN A 38 13.24 19.70 -4.59
N THR A 39 14.09 18.77 -4.17
CA THR A 39 14.89 17.95 -5.10
C THR A 39 14.12 16.73 -5.61
N ILE A 40 13.06 16.33 -4.91
CA ILE A 40 12.25 15.15 -5.23
C ILE A 40 10.99 15.55 -5.99
N ALA A 41 10.28 16.56 -5.50
CA ALA A 41 9.03 17.04 -6.05
C ALA A 41 9.15 18.54 -6.34
N GLY A 42 8.62 18.95 -7.49
CA GLY A 42 8.72 20.32 -7.96
C GLY A 42 7.86 21.32 -7.19
N GLU A 43 7.59 22.45 -7.82
CA GLU A 43 6.54 23.37 -7.39
C GLU A 43 5.17 22.83 -7.84
N GLY A 44 4.17 22.91 -6.96
CA GLY A 44 2.85 22.38 -7.28
C GLY A 44 1.91 22.39 -6.08
N ASN A 45 0.72 21.84 -6.28
CA ASN A 45 -0.20 21.61 -5.18
C ASN A 45 0.29 20.42 -4.33
N LEU A 46 -0.17 20.35 -3.08
CA LEU A 46 0.26 19.31 -2.14
C LEU A 46 -0.03 17.88 -2.65
N ASN A 47 -1.12 17.66 -3.39
CA ASN A 47 -1.45 16.34 -3.90
C ASN A 47 -0.44 15.87 -4.94
N ASP A 48 -0.05 16.74 -5.86
CA ASP A 48 0.93 16.44 -6.90
C ASP A 48 2.31 16.20 -6.28
N ILE A 49 2.71 17.04 -5.33
CA ILE A 49 3.96 16.89 -4.58
C ILE A 49 4.03 15.55 -3.86
N VAL A 50 2.95 15.15 -3.18
CA VAL A 50 2.88 13.86 -2.47
C VAL A 50 2.89 12.70 -3.47
N PHE A 51 2.26 12.84 -4.63
CA PHE A 51 2.26 11.83 -5.67
C PHE A 51 3.67 11.60 -6.24
N GLU A 52 4.37 12.66 -6.60
CA GLU A 52 5.76 12.61 -7.10
C GLU A 52 6.71 12.02 -6.05
N LEU A 53 6.54 12.40 -4.78
CA LEU A 53 7.28 11.83 -3.66
C LEU A 53 7.10 10.31 -3.55
N ILE A 54 5.85 9.83 -3.64
CA ILE A 54 5.54 8.39 -3.59
C ILE A 54 6.14 7.67 -4.79
N GLN A 55 6.03 8.25 -5.99
CA GLN A 55 6.64 7.66 -7.20
C GLN A 55 8.16 7.55 -7.09
N THR A 56 8.82 8.58 -6.57
CA THR A 56 10.28 8.57 -6.38
C THR A 56 10.68 7.55 -5.33
N ALA A 57 9.99 7.51 -4.19
CA ALA A 57 10.23 6.52 -3.15
C ALA A 57 10.01 5.08 -3.65
N GLU A 58 9.04 4.87 -4.53
CA GLU A 58 8.78 3.57 -5.16
C GLU A 58 9.90 3.17 -6.13
N ALA A 59 10.32 4.10 -6.99
CA ALA A 59 11.38 3.89 -7.97
C ALA A 59 12.73 3.57 -7.33
N ASP A 60 13.05 4.28 -6.25
CA ASP A 60 14.32 4.15 -5.53
C ASP A 60 14.25 3.11 -4.39
N GLY A 61 13.08 2.57 -4.09
CA GLY A 61 12.90 1.47 -3.14
C GLY A 61 12.89 1.85 -1.65
N TRP A 62 12.58 3.10 -1.30
CA TRP A 62 12.54 3.59 0.08
C TRP A 62 11.14 3.96 0.59
N VAL A 63 10.09 3.38 -0.01
CA VAL A 63 8.69 3.56 0.44
C VAL A 63 8.49 3.21 1.93
N ASP A 64 9.12 2.13 2.41
CA ASP A 64 8.99 1.72 3.80
C ASP A 64 9.58 2.75 4.78
N GLU A 65 10.74 3.30 4.42
CA GLU A 65 11.39 4.38 5.17
C GLU A 65 10.51 5.62 5.20
N LEU A 66 9.88 5.97 4.06
CA LEU A 66 8.92 7.07 3.98
C LEU A 66 7.72 6.87 4.92
N ILE A 67 7.16 5.67 4.97
CA ILE A 67 6.05 5.34 5.88
C ILE A 67 6.50 5.39 7.34
N TYR A 68 7.70 4.88 7.64
CA TYR A 68 8.25 4.85 8.99
C TYR A 68 8.54 6.26 9.53
N ALA A 69 9.18 7.09 8.71
CA ALA A 69 9.45 8.51 8.98
C ALA A 69 8.16 9.29 9.24
N ALA A 70 7.14 9.12 8.38
CA ALA A 70 5.84 9.76 8.57
C ALA A 70 5.19 9.38 9.90
N ARG A 71 5.31 8.12 10.32
CA ARG A 71 4.78 7.64 11.61
C ARG A 71 5.54 8.20 12.81
N ARG A 72 6.86 8.38 12.70
CA ARG A 72 7.69 8.98 13.74
C ARG A 72 7.43 10.47 13.90
N ALA A 73 7.28 11.19 12.80
CA ALA A 73 6.99 12.62 12.80
C ALA A 73 5.57 12.95 13.29
N ASN A 74 4.61 12.05 13.08
CA ASN A 74 3.23 12.26 13.52
C ASN A 74 2.64 11.02 14.24
N PRO A 75 3.12 10.71 15.47
CA PRO A 75 2.73 9.51 16.21
C PRO A 75 1.28 9.55 16.72
N GLY A 76 0.70 10.75 16.76
CA GLY A 76 -0.64 11.07 17.27
C GLY A 76 -1.75 11.13 16.22
N SER A 77 -1.45 11.02 14.91
CA SER A 77 -2.48 11.01 13.87
C SER A 77 -3.12 9.62 13.75
N PRO A 78 -4.38 9.44 14.19
CA PRO A 78 -5.08 8.15 14.08
C PRO A 78 -5.25 7.74 12.61
N SER A 79 -5.35 8.73 11.72
CA SER A 79 -5.51 8.59 10.27
C SER A 79 -4.28 7.97 9.60
N LEU A 80 -3.07 8.37 10.03
CA LEU A 80 -1.81 7.79 9.55
C LEU A 80 -1.67 6.34 10.02
N LYS A 81 -1.93 6.04 11.30
CA LYS A 81 -1.87 4.67 11.83
C LYS A 81 -2.86 3.75 11.11
N ALA A 82 -4.12 4.14 11.00
CA ALA A 82 -5.15 3.28 10.40
C ALA A 82 -4.93 3.05 8.90
N LYS A 83 -4.50 4.08 8.16
CA LYS A 83 -4.35 4.01 6.69
C LYS A 83 -2.99 3.47 6.25
N ALA A 84 -1.91 3.78 6.96
CA ALA A 84 -0.61 3.20 6.69
C ALA A 84 -0.66 1.69 6.92
N ILE A 85 -1.22 1.21 8.06
CA ILE A 85 -1.35 -0.23 8.36
C ILE A 85 -2.15 -0.98 7.29
N ALA A 86 -3.22 -0.39 6.74
CA ALA A 86 -3.96 -1.00 5.64
C ALA A 86 -3.11 -1.13 4.35
N ALA A 87 -2.34 -0.10 4.00
CA ALA A 87 -1.46 -0.12 2.82
C ALA A 87 -0.34 -1.18 2.94
N ILE A 88 0.26 -1.37 4.13
CA ILE A 88 1.29 -2.40 4.36
C ILE A 88 0.67 -3.81 4.47
N ALA A 89 -0.53 -3.94 5.06
CA ALA A 89 -1.21 -5.22 5.23
C ALA A 89 -1.75 -5.81 3.92
N GLU A 90 -2.19 -4.97 2.97
CA GLU A 90 -2.69 -5.43 1.68
C GLU A 90 -1.58 -5.81 0.69
N ALA A 91 -0.40 -5.15 0.79
CA ALA A 91 0.77 -5.51 0.00
C ALA A 91 1.30 -6.91 0.33
N ALA A 92 1.22 -7.33 1.60
CA ALA A 92 1.66 -8.65 2.05
C ALA A 92 0.71 -9.80 1.67
N THR A 93 -0.53 -9.51 1.21
CA THR A 93 -1.57 -10.55 1.00
C THR A 93 -1.83 -10.88 -0.47
N THR A 94 -1.29 -10.11 -1.42
CA THR A 94 -1.63 -10.31 -2.86
C THR A 94 -0.80 -11.41 -3.52
N GLU A 95 0.34 -11.82 -2.95
CA GLU A 95 1.17 -12.91 -3.51
C GLU A 95 0.59 -14.32 -3.31
N GLN A 96 -0.64 -14.46 -2.79
CA GLN A 96 -1.34 -15.75 -2.68
C GLN A 96 -2.72 -15.79 -3.37
N ARG A 97 -3.17 -14.72 -4.04
CA ARG A 97 -4.48 -14.73 -4.73
C ARG A 97 -4.44 -15.19 -6.19
N ASP A 98 -3.26 -15.29 -6.80
CA ASP A 98 -3.14 -15.72 -8.20
C ASP A 98 -3.18 -17.26 -8.39
N ILE A 99 -2.88 -18.04 -7.33
CA ILE A 99 -2.75 -19.52 -7.45
C ILE A 99 -4.09 -20.28 -7.35
N LYS A 100 -5.25 -19.62 -7.24
CA LYS A 100 -6.55 -20.32 -7.04
C LYS A 100 -7.56 -20.14 -8.18
N GLN A 101 -7.11 -19.71 -9.37
CA GLN A 101 -7.97 -19.63 -10.56
C GLN A 101 -7.40 -20.39 -11.78
N THR A 102 -6.77 -21.55 -11.57
CA THR A 102 -6.73 -22.59 -12.62
C THR A 102 -7.48 -23.81 -12.10
N ASN A 103 -8.81 -23.77 -12.24
CA ASN A 103 -9.62 -24.98 -12.20
C ASN A 103 -9.59 -25.57 -13.62
N PRO A 104 -8.82 -26.62 -13.91
CA PRO A 104 -9.01 -27.35 -15.16
C PRO A 104 -10.36 -28.05 -15.06
N GLY A 105 -11.20 -27.84 -16.07
CA GLY A 105 -12.50 -28.51 -16.13
C GLY A 105 -12.35 -30.03 -16.00
N SER A 106 -13.22 -30.64 -15.20
CA SER A 106 -13.54 -32.06 -15.34
C SER A 106 -15.05 -32.22 -15.22
N MET A 107 -15.69 -31.96 -16.34
CA MET A 107 -17.01 -32.44 -16.72
C MET A 107 -16.93 -33.97 -16.85
N GLY A 108 -17.83 -34.74 -16.24
CA GLY A 108 -17.94 -36.17 -16.52
C GLY A 108 -18.56 -36.98 -15.38
N GLY A 109 -19.78 -37.47 -15.62
CA GLY A 109 -20.62 -38.13 -14.62
C GLY A 109 -20.22 -39.56 -14.25
N GLY A 110 -20.95 -40.13 -13.29
CA GLY A 110 -20.81 -41.53 -12.91
C GLY A 110 -21.42 -41.82 -11.54
N GLN A 111 -22.57 -42.47 -11.56
CA GLN A 111 -23.42 -42.80 -10.42
C GLN A 111 -22.70 -43.77 -9.46
N GLN A 112 -22.85 -43.60 -8.14
CA GLN A 112 -22.39 -44.57 -7.14
C GLN A 112 -23.56 -45.11 -6.32
N ALA A 113 -23.47 -46.41 -6.07
CA ALA A 113 -24.53 -47.37 -5.81
C ALA A 113 -25.11 -47.35 -4.39
N GLY A 114 -26.42 -47.66 -4.30
CA GLY A 114 -27.08 -48.11 -3.07
C GLY A 114 -27.37 -49.61 -3.15
N ILE A 115 -26.38 -50.43 -2.80
CA ILE A 115 -26.56 -51.83 -2.37
C ILE A 115 -26.81 -51.82 -0.85
N TRP A 116 -27.33 -52.92 -0.30
CA TRP A 116 -27.64 -53.29 1.10
C TRP A 116 -29.14 -53.15 1.45
N LYS A 117 -29.89 -54.20 1.78
CA LYS A 117 -29.53 -55.36 2.63
C LYS A 117 -30.24 -56.67 2.25
N GLY A 118 -29.54 -57.78 2.49
CA GLY A 118 -30.15 -59.06 2.79
C GLY A 118 -30.31 -59.27 4.30
N THR A 119 -31.42 -59.90 4.68
CA THR A 119 -31.62 -61.03 5.61
C THR A 119 -33.11 -61.24 5.74
#